data_AF-A0A955LBH8-F1
#
_entry.id   AF-A0A955LBH8-F1
#
_cell.length_a   1.000
_cell.length_b   1.000
_cell.length_c   1.000
_cell.angle_alpha   90.00
_cell.angle_beta   90.00
_cell.angle_gamma   90.00
#
_symmetry.space_group_name_H-M   'P 1'
#
loop_
_entity.id
_entity.type
_entity.pdbx_description
1 polymer ?
#
loop_
_entity_poly.entity_id
_entity_poly.type
_entity_poly.pdbx_seq_one_letter_code
_entity_poly.pdbx_strand_id
1 'polypeptide(L)'
;MVIYVLVFNIIFIIQIMLAIFARITRYKIAERYDYPLGSMTSSSEALENYVKIYRQVNIKVHNVMPSPAIAEEEFVIINRDKIYDSTLYTNFFTLFQLVLSKKENGFARKVFLIQNFLFFLQLVLFVLSLILQINWSNVLIIGAIALQVINILLSIFGFINYQEILEEAFEVSADLLDLDEVEQARAESLQNDLAYTVYEYPFEFFKRLFSFVIP
;
A
#
# COMPACT_ATOMS: atom_id res chain seq x y z
N MET A 1 -2.83 -27.81 21.84
CA MET A 1 -2.22 -27.93 20.50
C MET A 1 -3.23 -27.93 19.36
N VAL A 2 -4.07 -28.95 19.16
CA VAL A 2 -5.00 -29.05 18.00
C VAL A 2 -5.89 -27.81 17.83
N ILE A 3 -6.52 -27.34 18.91
CA ILE A 3 -7.37 -26.14 18.88
C ILE A 3 -6.57 -24.90 18.44
N TYR A 4 -5.36 -24.71 18.96
CA TYR A 4 -4.51 -23.58 18.60
C TYR A 4 -4.07 -23.63 17.14
N VAL A 5 -3.74 -24.82 16.61
CA VAL A 5 -3.44 -25.01 15.19
C VAL A 5 -4.66 -24.65 14.34
N LEU A 6 -5.87 -25.07 14.75
CA LEU A 6 -7.09 -24.77 14.03
C LEU A 6 -7.38 -23.26 14.01
N VAL A 7 -7.27 -22.58 15.16
CA VAL A 7 -7.44 -21.12 15.26
C VAL A 7 -6.43 -20.38 14.37
N PHE A 8 -5.14 -20.75 14.44
CA PHE A 8 -4.10 -20.16 13.61
C PHE A 8 -4.43 -20.26 12.12
N ASN A 9 -4.84 -21.45 11.66
CA ASN A 9 -5.15 -21.69 10.25
C ASN A 9 -6.37 -20.91 9.78
N ILE A 10 -7.43 -20.81 10.59
CA ILE A 10 -8.62 -20.01 10.22
C ILE A 10 -8.24 -18.54 10.02
N ILE A 11 -7.52 -17.96 10.98
CA ILE A 11 -7.07 -16.57 10.89
C ILE A 11 -6.15 -16.37 9.68
N PHE A 12 -5.23 -17.31 9.45
CA PHE A 12 -4.31 -17.27 8.32
C PHE A 12 -5.03 -17.32 6.97
N ILE A 13 -6.05 -18.18 6.83
CA ILE A 13 -6.87 -18.26 5.61
C ILE A 13 -7.58 -16.94 5.35
N ILE A 14 -8.15 -16.31 6.38
CA ILE A 14 -8.79 -14.98 6.24
C ILE A 14 -7.77 -13.94 5.76
N GLN A 15 -6.57 -13.91 6.34
CA GLN A 15 -5.49 -13.01 5.90
C GLN A 15 -5.12 -13.25 4.43
N ILE A 16 -5.01 -14.51 3.99
CA ILE A 16 -4.76 -14.86 2.58
C ILE A 16 -5.88 -14.35 1.68
N MET A 17 -7.14 -14.57 2.05
CA MET A 17 -8.27 -14.12 1.24
C MET A 17 -8.29 -12.60 1.07
N LEU A 18 -8.04 -11.85 2.14
CA LEU A 18 -7.93 -10.38 2.09
C LEU A 18 -6.78 -9.93 1.19
N ALA A 19 -5.61 -10.57 1.29
CA ALA A 19 -4.46 -10.24 0.46
C ALA A 19 -4.68 -10.57 -1.02
N ILE A 20 -5.33 -11.68 -1.34
CA ILE A 20 -5.71 -12.03 -2.71
C ILE A 20 -6.69 -11.00 -3.27
N PHE A 21 -7.71 -10.64 -2.48
CA PHE A 21 -8.67 -9.61 -2.88
C PHE A 21 -7.97 -8.29 -3.18
N ALA A 22 -7.16 -7.79 -2.26
CA ALA A 22 -6.40 -6.54 -2.43
C ALA A 22 -5.49 -6.58 -3.66
N ARG A 23 -4.79 -7.70 -3.88
CA ARG A 23 -3.96 -7.93 -5.07
C ARG A 23 -4.74 -7.83 -6.37
N ILE A 24 -5.88 -8.51 -6.45
CA ILE A 24 -6.73 -8.46 -7.65
C ILE A 24 -7.20 -7.02 -7.90
N THR A 25 -7.62 -6.31 -6.85
CA THR A 25 -8.01 -4.90 -6.94
C THR A 25 -6.86 -4.07 -7.49
N ARG A 26 -5.66 -4.12 -6.88
CA ARG A 26 -4.48 -3.36 -7.31
C ARG A 26 -4.12 -3.54 -8.79
N TYR A 27 -4.12 -4.77 -9.30
CA TYR A 27 -3.81 -5.01 -10.72
C TYR A 27 -4.82 -4.38 -11.66
N LYS A 28 -6.08 -4.28 -11.23
CA LYS A 28 -7.16 -3.69 -12.02
C LYS A 28 -7.31 -2.19 -11.82
N ILE A 29 -6.80 -1.61 -10.72
CA ILE A 29 -6.94 -0.17 -10.45
C ILE A 29 -6.36 0.65 -11.60
N ALA A 30 -5.10 0.39 -11.98
CA ALA A 30 -4.45 1.19 -13.02
C ALA A 30 -5.27 1.18 -14.32
N GLU A 31 -5.67 0.00 -14.80
CA GLU A 31 -6.51 -0.16 -16.01
C GLU A 31 -7.91 0.47 -15.85
N ARG A 32 -8.54 0.29 -14.69
CA ARG A 32 -9.91 0.76 -14.42
C ARG A 32 -10.01 2.28 -14.41
N TYR A 33 -8.94 2.99 -14.05
CA TYR A 33 -8.91 4.45 -13.92
C TYR A 33 -7.95 5.14 -14.90
N ASP A 34 -7.51 4.44 -15.95
CA ASP A 34 -6.63 5.00 -17.00
C ASP A 34 -7.42 5.83 -18.03
N TYR A 35 -8.23 6.78 -17.55
CA TYR A 35 -8.93 7.73 -18.42
C TYR A 35 -8.19 9.06 -18.46
N PRO A 36 -8.06 9.70 -19.62
CA PRO A 36 -7.52 11.05 -19.71
C PRO A 36 -8.42 12.03 -18.97
N LEU A 37 -7.81 12.98 -18.25
CA LEU A 37 -8.50 14.09 -17.60
C LEU A 37 -9.05 15.08 -18.64
N GLY A 38 -10.21 15.67 -18.36
CA GLY A 38 -10.83 16.71 -19.17
C GLY A 38 -9.96 17.97 -19.28
N SER A 39 -9.26 18.32 -18.20
CA SER A 39 -8.28 19.43 -18.18
C SER A 39 -7.01 19.13 -19.00
N MET A 40 -6.78 17.86 -19.37
CA MET A 40 -5.54 17.38 -20.00
C MET A 40 -4.26 17.68 -19.19
N THR A 41 -4.40 17.98 -17.89
CA THR A 41 -3.29 18.25 -16.99
C THR A 41 -2.36 17.04 -16.93
N SER A 42 -1.11 17.24 -17.32
CA SER A 42 -0.09 16.20 -17.27
C SER A 42 0.42 15.98 -15.84
N SER A 43 0.92 14.79 -15.52
CA SER A 43 1.52 14.53 -14.21
C SER A 43 2.69 15.48 -13.89
N SER A 44 3.47 15.93 -14.88
CA SER A 44 4.50 16.97 -14.70
C SER A 44 3.92 18.32 -14.28
N GLU A 45 2.79 18.72 -14.87
CA GLU A 45 2.14 19.99 -14.55
C GLU A 45 1.52 19.94 -13.16
N ALA A 46 0.84 18.84 -12.82
CA ALA A 46 0.33 18.59 -11.48
C ALA A 46 1.44 18.63 -10.42
N LEU A 47 2.61 18.02 -10.71
CA LEU A 47 3.80 18.06 -9.87
C LEU A 47 4.30 19.49 -9.65
N GLU A 48 4.41 20.28 -10.71
CA GLU A 48 4.83 21.67 -10.61
C GLU A 48 3.87 22.51 -9.77
N ASN A 49 2.56 22.36 -10.00
CA ASN A 49 1.54 23.11 -9.28
C ASN A 49 1.54 22.73 -7.80
N TYR A 50 1.70 21.44 -7.48
CA TYR A 50 1.85 20.98 -6.11
C TYR A 50 3.04 21.64 -5.39
N VAL A 51 4.21 21.68 -6.04
CA VAL A 51 5.43 22.27 -5.45
C VAL A 51 5.28 23.78 -5.25
N LYS A 52 4.59 24.48 -6.14
CA LYS A 52 4.33 25.92 -6.05
C LYS A 52 3.39 26.27 -4.89
N ILE A 53 2.36 25.46 -4.64
CA ILE A 53 1.26 25.78 -3.73
C ILE A 53 1.48 25.18 -2.33
N TYR A 54 1.90 23.92 -2.24
CA TYR A 54 1.88 23.19 -0.97
C TYR A 54 3.27 23.12 -0.33
N ARG A 55 4.23 22.44 -0.96
CA ARG A 55 5.58 22.29 -0.39
C ARG A 55 6.62 21.86 -1.43
N GLN A 56 7.87 22.23 -1.14
CA GLN A 56 9.02 21.63 -1.83
C GLN A 56 9.20 20.16 -1.43
N VAL A 57 9.44 19.32 -2.43
CA VAL A 57 9.70 17.89 -2.27
C VAL A 57 10.92 17.53 -3.12
N ASN A 58 11.83 16.73 -2.56
CA ASN A 58 12.92 16.17 -3.35
C ASN A 58 12.35 15.12 -4.31
N ILE A 59 12.53 15.31 -5.60
CA ILE A 59 12.04 14.39 -6.63
C ILE A 59 13.24 13.70 -7.28
N LYS A 60 13.18 12.36 -7.38
CA LYS A 60 14.09 11.57 -8.20
C LYS A 60 13.32 10.93 -9.34
N VAL A 61 13.90 10.95 -10.53
CA VAL A 61 13.30 10.31 -11.70
C VAL A 61 14.00 8.98 -11.93
N HIS A 62 13.23 7.90 -12.10
CA HIS A 62 13.75 6.57 -12.39
C HIS A 62 13.21 6.06 -13.73
N ASN A 63 14.04 5.33 -14.47
CA ASN A 63 13.63 4.67 -15.70
C ASN A 63 13.00 3.32 -15.31
N VAL A 64 11.73 3.12 -15.66
CA VAL A 64 10.94 1.89 -15.47
C VAL A 64 10.65 1.52 -14.01
N MET A 65 9.40 1.71 -13.61
CA MET A 65 8.83 1.15 -12.39
C MET A 65 7.33 0.85 -12.59
N PRO A 66 6.73 -0.10 -11.85
CA PRO A 66 5.35 -0.55 -12.12
C PRO A 66 4.27 0.46 -11.74
N SER A 67 4.61 1.54 -11.04
CA SER A 67 3.67 2.55 -10.55
C SER A 67 4.07 3.95 -11.00
N PRO A 68 3.16 4.94 -11.08
CA PRO A 68 3.49 6.31 -11.50
C PRO A 68 4.50 7.01 -10.59
N ALA A 69 4.40 6.80 -9.28
CA ALA A 69 5.25 7.40 -8.26
C ALA A 69 5.47 6.44 -7.07
N ILE A 70 6.51 6.64 -6.27
CA ILE A 70 6.74 5.92 -5.00
C ILE A 70 7.30 6.90 -3.96
N ALA A 71 6.66 6.99 -2.80
CA ALA A 71 7.11 7.79 -1.68
C ALA A 71 8.21 7.07 -0.87
N GLU A 72 9.38 7.69 -0.76
CA GLU A 72 10.46 7.25 0.13
C GLU A 72 10.57 8.18 1.35
N GLU A 73 11.51 7.92 2.27
CA GLU A 73 11.68 8.73 3.48
C GLU A 73 12.04 10.20 3.20
N GLU A 74 12.89 10.44 2.20
CA GLU A 74 13.49 11.76 1.94
C GLU A 74 13.14 12.35 0.55
N PHE A 75 12.57 11.55 -0.33
CA PHE A 75 12.26 11.92 -1.71
C PHE A 75 11.07 11.13 -2.26
N VAL A 76 10.52 11.58 -3.38
CA VAL A 76 9.55 10.82 -4.17
C VAL A 76 10.23 10.38 -5.46
N ILE A 77 10.10 9.10 -5.79
CA ILE A 77 10.53 8.54 -7.07
C ILE A 77 9.38 8.70 -8.05
N ILE A 78 9.64 9.28 -9.21
CA ILE A 78 8.68 9.42 -10.31
C ILE A 78 9.10 8.53 -11.47
N ASN A 79 8.12 7.85 -12.06
CA ASN A 79 8.33 7.03 -13.24
C ASN A 79 8.44 7.93 -14.47
N ARG A 80 9.60 7.92 -15.12
CA ARG A 80 9.84 8.70 -16.33
C ARG A 80 8.83 8.43 -17.43
N ASP A 81 8.39 7.18 -17.58
CA ASP A 81 7.51 6.77 -18.68
C ASP A 81 6.06 7.21 -18.47
N LYS A 82 5.73 7.69 -17.26
CA LYS A 82 4.39 8.09 -16.84
C LYS A 82 4.28 9.58 -16.51
N ILE A 83 5.37 10.34 -16.53
CA ILE A 83 5.37 11.74 -16.10
C ILE A 83 4.57 12.67 -17.02
N TYR A 84 4.37 12.28 -18.27
CA TYR A 84 3.60 13.05 -19.25
C TYR A 84 2.18 12.50 -19.48
N ASP A 85 1.80 11.42 -18.79
CA ASP A 85 0.44 10.90 -18.87
C ASP A 85 -0.50 11.89 -18.17
N SER A 86 -1.65 12.13 -18.80
CA SER A 86 -2.72 13.00 -18.29
C SER A 86 -3.89 12.20 -17.72
N THR A 87 -3.66 10.95 -17.30
CA THR A 87 -4.73 10.08 -16.83
C THR A 87 -5.06 10.32 -15.36
N LEU A 88 -6.32 10.08 -14.98
CA LEU A 88 -6.78 10.22 -13.59
C LEU A 88 -5.93 9.37 -12.65
N TYR A 89 -5.71 8.09 -13.00
CA TYR A 89 -4.87 7.20 -12.20
C TYR A 89 -3.45 7.77 -12.00
N THR A 90 -2.79 8.20 -13.08
CA THR A 90 -1.41 8.69 -13.00
C THR A 90 -1.33 9.94 -12.13
N ASN A 91 -2.16 10.95 -12.40
CA ASN A 91 -2.15 12.21 -11.68
C ASN A 91 -2.50 12.03 -10.20
N PHE A 92 -3.63 11.37 -9.92
CA PHE A 92 -4.08 11.12 -8.54
C PHE A 92 -3.03 10.32 -7.76
N PHE A 93 -2.50 9.25 -8.35
CA PHE A 93 -1.51 8.41 -7.67
C PHE A 93 -0.20 9.17 -7.42
N THR A 94 0.24 10.02 -8.35
CA THR A 94 1.42 10.88 -8.14
C THR A 94 1.21 11.86 -6.99
N LEU A 95 0.06 12.55 -6.95
CA LEU A 95 -0.30 13.46 -5.86
C LEU A 95 -0.42 12.74 -4.52
N PHE A 96 -1.05 11.57 -4.52
CA PHE A 96 -1.11 10.69 -3.35
C PHE A 96 0.29 10.35 -2.80
N GLN A 97 1.24 9.98 -3.66
CA GLN A 97 2.62 9.69 -3.20
C GLN A 97 3.34 10.94 -2.67
N LEU A 98 3.04 12.13 -3.21
CA LEU A 98 3.55 13.39 -2.67
C LEU A 98 3.00 13.66 -1.27
N VAL A 99 1.70 13.46 -1.04
CA VAL A 99 1.08 13.59 0.30
C VAL A 99 1.64 12.54 1.26
N LEU A 100 1.74 11.28 0.82
CA LEU A 100 2.31 10.18 1.61
C LEU A 100 3.76 10.44 2.01
N SER A 101 4.55 11.19 1.23
CA SER A 101 5.96 11.49 1.57
C SER A 101 6.15 12.57 2.64
N LYS A 102 5.08 13.16 3.19
CA LYS A 102 5.19 14.12 4.31
C LYS A 102 5.81 13.46 5.55
N LYS A 103 6.50 14.25 6.38
CA LYS A 103 7.19 13.73 7.58
C LYS A 103 6.21 13.09 8.58
N GLU A 104 5.04 13.68 8.77
CA GLU A 104 3.97 13.15 9.64
C GLU A 104 3.49 11.76 9.23
N ASN A 105 3.49 11.48 7.92
CA ASN A 105 3.08 10.19 7.35
C ASN A 105 4.19 9.11 7.41
N GLY A 106 5.29 9.36 8.14
CA GLY A 106 6.41 8.43 8.26
C GLY A 106 6.02 7.07 8.83
N PHE A 107 5.03 7.00 9.72
CA PHE A 107 4.51 5.73 10.22
C PHE A 107 3.76 4.95 9.14
N ALA A 108 2.89 5.59 8.36
CA ALA A 108 2.17 4.95 7.25
C ALA A 108 3.13 4.37 6.20
N ARG A 109 4.26 5.03 5.95
CA ARG A 109 5.34 4.50 5.09
C ARG A 109 6.13 3.34 5.72
N LYS A 110 6.09 3.12 7.03
CA LYS A 110 6.85 2.03 7.69
C LYS A 110 5.98 0.87 8.14
N VAL A 111 4.67 1.07 8.23
CA VAL A 111 3.75 0.05 8.73
C VAL A 111 3.85 -1.24 7.93
N PHE A 112 4.06 -1.15 6.61
CA PHE A 112 4.22 -2.32 5.74
C PHE A 112 5.47 -3.13 6.10
N LEU A 113 6.61 -2.48 6.43
CA LEU A 113 7.84 -3.18 6.81
C LEU A 113 7.64 -3.94 8.12
N ILE A 114 6.97 -3.31 9.09
CA ILE A 114 6.67 -3.91 10.39
C ILE A 114 5.73 -5.11 10.21
N GLN A 115 4.65 -4.95 9.44
CA GLN A 115 3.71 -6.04 9.13
C GLN A 115 4.40 -7.22 8.47
N ASN A 116 5.28 -6.97 7.50
CA ASN A 116 6.04 -8.01 6.80
C ASN A 116 6.92 -8.81 7.74
N PHE A 117 7.63 -8.10 8.62
CA PHE A 117 8.49 -8.73 9.63
C PHE A 117 7.67 -9.58 10.61
N LEU A 118 6.57 -9.04 11.13
CA LEU A 118 5.69 -9.76 12.05
C LEU A 118 5.03 -10.97 11.39
N PHE A 119 4.66 -10.84 10.11
CA PHE A 119 4.06 -11.91 9.32
C PHE A 119 5.05 -13.04 9.03
N PHE A 120 6.30 -12.70 8.76
CA PHE A 120 7.35 -13.72 8.65
C PHE A 120 7.61 -14.40 10.00
N LEU A 121 7.74 -13.61 11.07
CA LEU A 121 8.01 -14.13 12.40
C LEU A 121 6.91 -15.09 12.89
N GLN A 122 5.62 -14.77 12.66
CA GLN A 122 4.52 -15.68 13.02
C GLN A 122 4.61 -17.02 12.28
N LEU A 123 5.04 -17.04 11.02
CA LEU A 123 5.19 -18.27 10.24
C LEU A 123 6.34 -19.12 10.79
N VAL A 124 7.46 -18.49 11.12
CA VAL A 124 8.60 -19.17 11.75
C VAL A 124 8.17 -19.78 13.09
N LEU A 125 7.48 -19.02 13.96
CA LEU A 125 6.99 -19.54 15.24
C LEU A 125 6.00 -20.69 15.05
N PHE A 126 5.10 -20.59 14.08
CA PHE A 126 4.16 -21.67 13.75
C PHE A 126 4.89 -22.93 13.31
N VAL A 127 5.82 -22.85 12.37
CA VAL A 127 6.60 -24.02 11.90
C VAL A 127 7.41 -24.64 13.04
N LEU A 128 8.09 -23.84 13.86
CA LEU A 128 8.83 -24.33 15.01
C LEU A 128 7.91 -25.02 16.04
N SER A 129 6.69 -24.52 16.23
CA SER A 129 5.71 -25.13 17.13
C SER A 129 5.31 -26.56 16.73
N LEU A 130 5.38 -26.91 15.44
CA LEU A 130 5.04 -28.24 14.93
C LEU A 130 6.16 -29.28 15.13
N ILE A 131 7.40 -28.82 15.30
CA ILE A 131 8.59 -29.67 15.31
C ILE A 131 9.12 -29.89 16.75
N LEU A 132 8.95 -28.89 17.62
CA LEU A 132 9.48 -28.93 18.99
C LEU A 132 8.61 -29.75 19.94
N GLN A 133 9.23 -30.17 21.06
CA GLN A 133 8.55 -30.93 22.11
C GLN A 133 7.34 -30.17 22.70
N ILE A 134 6.38 -30.93 23.22
CA ILE A 134 5.02 -30.49 23.61
C ILE A 134 5.01 -29.21 24.48
N ASN A 135 5.91 -29.08 25.45
CA ASN A 135 5.90 -27.93 26.37
C ASN A 135 6.27 -26.61 25.66
N TRP A 136 7.24 -26.64 24.74
CA TRP A 136 7.64 -25.45 23.96
C TRP A 136 6.68 -25.18 22.80
N SER A 137 6.10 -26.23 22.22
CA SER A 137 5.12 -26.14 21.14
C SER A 137 3.93 -25.24 21.49
N ASN A 138 3.32 -25.42 22.67
CA ASN A 138 2.16 -24.63 23.07
C ASN A 138 2.51 -23.13 23.27
N VAL A 139 3.69 -22.81 23.78
CA VAL A 139 4.12 -21.40 23.96
C VAL A 139 4.34 -20.74 22.60
N LEU A 140 5.00 -21.44 21.67
CA LEU A 140 5.29 -20.94 20.33
C LEU A 140 4.01 -20.69 19.51
N ILE A 141 3.03 -21.60 19.59
CA ILE A 141 1.78 -21.42 18.83
C ILE A 141 0.92 -20.29 19.39
N ILE A 142 0.89 -20.10 20.72
CA ILE A 142 0.24 -18.94 21.34
C ILE A 142 0.93 -17.65 20.90
N GLY A 143 2.27 -17.64 20.86
CA GLY A 143 3.05 -16.53 20.32
C GLY A 143 2.72 -16.23 18.85
N ALA A 144 2.60 -17.26 18.01
CA ALA A 144 2.23 -17.11 16.60
C ALA A 144 0.81 -16.52 16.42
N ILE A 145 -0.15 -16.96 17.23
CA ILE A 145 -1.52 -16.39 17.24
C ILE A 145 -1.51 -14.94 17.72
N ALA A 146 -0.74 -14.61 18.76
CA ALA A 146 -0.62 -13.24 19.24
C ALA A 146 -0.05 -12.31 18.16
N LEU A 147 0.96 -12.77 17.42
CA LEU A 147 1.49 -12.03 16.27
C LEU A 147 0.45 -11.86 15.15
N GLN A 148 -0.38 -12.87 14.85
CA GLN A 148 -1.48 -12.72 13.88
C GLN A 148 -2.45 -11.62 14.29
N VAL A 149 -2.84 -11.57 15.57
CA VAL A 149 -3.75 -10.54 16.10
C VAL A 149 -3.11 -9.16 15.96
N ILE A 150 -1.83 -9.01 16.34
CA ILE A 150 -1.10 -7.74 16.17
C ILE A 150 -1.04 -7.34 14.69
N ASN A 151 -0.82 -8.28 13.78
CA ASN A 151 -0.77 -8.01 12.35
C ASN A 151 -2.11 -7.48 11.82
N ILE A 152 -3.22 -8.10 12.24
CA ILE A 152 -4.58 -7.64 11.89
C ILE A 152 -4.82 -6.24 12.42
N LEU A 153 -4.47 -5.96 13.68
CA LEU A 153 -4.61 -4.63 14.25
C LEU A 153 -3.81 -3.60 13.45
N LEU A 154 -2.56 -3.91 13.09
CA LEU A 154 -1.75 -3.04 12.23
C LEU A 154 -2.37 -2.85 10.85
N SER A 155 -3.05 -3.85 10.28
CA SER A 155 -3.76 -3.68 8.99
C SER A 155 -4.94 -2.73 9.12
N ILE A 156 -5.68 -2.80 10.23
CA ILE A 156 -6.79 -1.89 10.51
C ILE A 156 -6.28 -0.46 10.72
N PHE A 157 -5.27 -0.27 11.57
CA PHE A 157 -4.65 1.04 11.77
C PHE A 157 -4.01 1.58 10.48
N GLY A 158 -3.35 0.71 9.72
CA GLY A 158 -2.79 1.04 8.42
C GLY A 158 -3.86 1.52 7.46
N PHE A 159 -5.00 0.82 7.37
CA PHE A 159 -6.13 1.18 6.52
C PHE A 159 -6.71 2.55 6.88
N ILE A 160 -6.96 2.81 8.17
CA ILE A 160 -7.49 4.11 8.64
C ILE A 160 -6.53 5.25 8.29
N ASN A 161 -5.24 5.11 8.62
CA ASN A 161 -4.25 6.14 8.27
C ASN A 161 -4.11 6.32 6.75
N TYR A 162 -4.20 5.24 5.97
CA TYR A 162 -4.14 5.34 4.51
C TYR A 162 -5.36 6.08 3.95
N GLN A 163 -6.56 5.85 4.52
CA GLN A 163 -7.77 6.57 4.11
C GLN A 163 -7.64 8.08 4.36
N GLU A 164 -7.16 8.49 5.53
CA GLU A 164 -6.93 9.92 5.85
C GLU A 164 -5.95 10.57 4.85
N ILE A 165 -4.84 9.89 4.53
CA ILE A 165 -3.85 10.37 3.55
C ILE A 165 -4.45 10.43 2.14
N LEU A 166 -5.29 9.46 1.78
CA LEU A 166 -5.94 9.37 0.48
C LEU A 166 -7.06 10.43 0.34
N GLU A 167 -7.73 10.79 1.43
CA GLU A 167 -8.70 11.89 1.49
C GLU A 167 -8.01 13.23 1.27
N GLU A 168 -6.89 13.47 1.95
CA GLU A 168 -6.07 14.66 1.68
C GLU A 168 -5.56 14.68 0.23
N ALA A 169 -5.14 13.54 -0.30
CA ALA A 169 -4.73 13.44 -1.71
C ALA A 169 -5.87 13.74 -2.69
N PHE A 170 -7.11 13.38 -2.33
CA PHE A 170 -8.30 13.72 -3.10
C PHE A 170 -8.56 15.22 -3.09
N GLU A 171 -8.51 15.89 -1.94
CA GLU A 171 -8.66 17.34 -1.82
C GLU A 171 -7.61 18.08 -2.68
N VAL A 172 -6.34 17.67 -2.55
CA VAL A 172 -5.24 18.22 -3.37
C VAL A 172 -5.47 17.96 -4.87
N SER A 173 -6.00 16.79 -5.23
CA SER A 173 -6.26 16.46 -6.64
C SER A 173 -7.41 17.28 -7.21
N ALA A 174 -8.48 17.48 -6.45
CA ALA A 174 -9.61 18.31 -6.85
C ALA A 174 -9.18 19.78 -7.07
N ASP A 175 -8.34 20.30 -6.16
CA ASP A 175 -7.81 21.67 -6.24
C ASP A 175 -6.88 21.87 -7.44
N LEU A 176 -6.02 20.90 -7.75
CA LEU A 176 -4.95 21.05 -8.74
C LEU A 176 -5.30 20.63 -10.16
N LEU A 177 -6.25 19.70 -10.33
CA LEU A 177 -6.53 19.06 -11.62
C LEU A 177 -7.79 19.58 -12.31
N ASP A 178 -8.54 20.47 -11.66
CA ASP A 178 -9.83 21.01 -12.14
C ASP A 178 -10.80 19.88 -12.55
N LEU A 179 -11.01 18.93 -11.63
CA LEU A 179 -11.81 17.73 -11.88
C LEU A 179 -13.30 18.08 -12.03
N ASP A 180 -13.93 17.59 -13.10
CA ASP A 180 -15.38 17.68 -13.25
C ASP A 180 -16.14 16.74 -12.28
N GLU A 181 -17.45 16.87 -12.16
CA GLU A 181 -18.26 16.05 -11.22
C GLU A 181 -18.10 14.53 -11.43
N VAL A 182 -17.93 14.09 -12.69
CA VAL A 182 -17.75 12.68 -13.03
C VAL A 182 -16.35 12.20 -12.65
N GLU A 183 -15.34 13.04 -12.87
CA GLU A 183 -13.96 12.77 -12.50
C GLU A 183 -13.76 12.77 -10.99
N GLN A 184 -14.42 13.66 -10.25
CA GLN A 184 -14.44 13.65 -8.79
C GLN A 184 -15.04 12.34 -8.25
N ALA A 185 -16.20 11.92 -8.76
CA ALA A 185 -16.79 10.64 -8.36
C ALA A 185 -15.88 9.44 -8.67
N ARG A 186 -15.13 9.50 -9.78
CA ARG A 186 -14.14 8.47 -10.14
C ARG A 186 -12.91 8.53 -9.23
N ALA A 187 -12.45 9.71 -8.85
CA ALA A 187 -11.33 9.89 -7.93
C ALA A 187 -11.67 9.36 -6.53
N GLU A 188 -12.90 9.58 -6.04
CA GLU A 188 -13.40 9.00 -4.79
C GLU A 188 -13.48 7.46 -4.86
N SER A 189 -13.89 6.91 -6.01
CA SER A 189 -13.86 5.45 -6.23
C SER A 189 -12.42 4.92 -6.27
N LEU A 190 -11.49 5.64 -6.91
CA LEU A 190 -10.07 5.30 -6.94
C LEU A 190 -9.44 5.34 -5.55
N GLN A 191 -9.77 6.35 -4.75
CA GLN A 191 -9.37 6.50 -3.35
C GLN A 191 -9.76 5.26 -2.54
N ASN A 192 -11.03 4.85 -2.64
CA ASN A 192 -11.54 3.67 -1.94
C ASN A 192 -10.84 2.38 -2.39
N ASP A 193 -10.64 2.19 -3.69
CA ASP A 193 -9.94 1.00 -4.20
C ASP A 193 -8.47 0.96 -3.73
N LEU A 194 -7.79 2.11 -3.68
CA LEU A 194 -6.40 2.22 -3.22
C LEU A 194 -6.25 1.93 -1.72
N ALA A 195 -7.24 2.25 -0.89
CA ALA A 195 -7.21 1.97 0.55
C ALA A 195 -7.06 0.46 0.85
N TYR A 196 -7.63 -0.41 0.02
CA TYR A 196 -7.55 -1.86 0.21
C TYR A 196 -6.16 -2.44 -0.06
N THR A 197 -5.27 -1.70 -0.72
CA THR A 197 -3.91 -2.18 -1.03
C THR A 197 -3.08 -2.50 0.22
N VAL A 198 -3.44 -1.92 1.38
CA VAL A 198 -2.81 -2.20 2.69
C VAL A 198 -2.85 -3.68 3.08
N TYR A 199 -3.87 -4.42 2.66
CA TYR A 199 -4.00 -5.85 3.00
C TYR A 199 -3.03 -6.75 2.22
N GLU A 200 -2.37 -6.26 1.15
CA GLU A 200 -1.32 -7.02 0.47
C GLU A 200 -0.02 -7.08 1.29
N TYR A 201 0.23 -6.07 2.12
CA TYR A 201 1.54 -5.82 2.71
C TYR A 201 2.14 -7.07 3.37
N PRO A 202 1.47 -7.77 4.31
CA PRO A 202 2.04 -8.94 4.98
C PRO A 202 2.63 -10.00 4.02
N PHE A 203 2.12 -10.09 2.80
CA PHE A 203 2.53 -11.06 1.77
C PHE A 203 3.58 -10.53 0.78
N GLU A 204 3.87 -9.22 0.78
CA GLU A 204 4.95 -8.65 -0.03
C GLU A 204 6.31 -9.25 0.31
N PHE A 205 6.49 -9.79 1.53
CA PHE A 205 7.71 -10.51 1.90
C PHE A 205 8.03 -11.62 0.89
N PHE A 206 7.04 -12.45 0.54
CA PHE A 206 7.26 -13.52 -0.43
C PHE A 206 7.63 -12.97 -1.79
N LYS A 207 6.97 -11.89 -2.24
CA LYS A 207 7.31 -11.22 -3.50
C LYS A 207 8.77 -10.76 -3.51
N ARG A 208 9.23 -10.12 -2.42
CA ARG A 208 10.62 -9.67 -2.28
C ARG A 208 11.59 -10.84 -2.25
N LEU A 209 11.28 -11.88 -1.48
CA LEU A 209 12.09 -13.10 -1.42
C LEU A 209 12.21 -13.76 -2.80
N PHE A 210 11.09 -13.90 -3.52
CA PHE A 210 11.07 -14.46 -4.88
C PHE A 210 11.85 -13.60 -5.87
N SER A 211 11.78 -12.26 -5.79
CA SER A 211 12.59 -11.39 -6.66
C SER A 211 14.10 -11.44 -6.39
N PHE A 212 14.53 -11.84 -5.18
CA PHE A 212 15.94 -12.09 -4.89
C PHE A 212 16.43 -13.43 -5.42
N VAL A 213 15.54 -14.42 -5.53
CA VAL A 213 15.88 -15.81 -5.94
C VAL A 213 15.69 -16.02 -7.44
N ILE A 214 14.71 -15.34 -8.04
CA ILE A 214 14.37 -15.39 -9.47
C ILE A 214 14.45 -13.94 -9.99
N PRO A 215 15.59 -13.52 -10.55
CA PRO A 215 15.78 -12.18 -11.12
C PRO A 215 14.98 -11.96 -12.40
#